data_AF-A0A3C1YPF2-F1
#
_entry.id   AF-A0A3C1YPF2-F1
#
_cell.length_a   1.000
_cell.length_b   1.000
_cell.length_c   1.000
_cell.angle_alpha   90.00
_cell.angle_beta   90.00
_cell.angle_gamma   90.00
#
_symmetry.space_group_name_H-M   'P 1'
#
loop_
_entity.id
_entity.type
_entity.pdbx_description
1 polymer ?
#
loop_
_entity_poly.entity_id
_entity_poly.type
_entity_poly.pdbx_seq_one_letter_code
_entity_poly.pdbx_strand_id
1 'polypeptide(L)'
;NPLKWTNIYLFSLFGLLMGTASLFGYTQNYELLLWIAIALASALLIARTTTHKIFLHGVLAGVGMGLSNAMVQIAFFSLYVQHNSHAAELEHFTNAFSPQWFLFVSSPFVGGIYGSLIGALSVAASKFHHPK
;
A
#
# COMPACT_ATOMS: atom_id res chain seq x y z
N ASN A 1 -22.69 13.61 -1.41
CA ASN A 1 -21.35 14.03 -0.94
C ASN A 1 -20.37 12.87 -1.14
N PRO A 2 -19.86 12.67 -2.37
CA PRO A 2 -19.37 11.34 -2.74
C PRO A 2 -17.89 11.16 -2.40
N LEU A 3 -17.58 9.97 -1.91
CA LEU A 3 -16.23 9.42 -1.91
C LEU A 3 -15.69 9.50 -3.34
N LYS A 4 -14.50 10.10 -3.55
CA LYS A 4 -13.86 10.18 -4.86
C LYS A 4 -13.13 8.86 -5.12
N TRP A 5 -13.88 7.86 -5.56
CA TRP A 5 -13.36 6.52 -5.87
C TRP A 5 -12.18 6.54 -6.84
N THR A 6 -12.16 7.46 -7.81
CA THR A 6 -11.05 7.65 -8.75
C THR A 6 -9.71 7.85 -8.03
N ASN A 7 -9.67 8.68 -6.98
CA ASN A 7 -8.45 8.91 -6.21
C ASN A 7 -8.01 7.64 -5.48
N ILE A 8 -8.96 6.93 -4.87
CA ILE A 8 -8.70 5.67 -4.15
C ILE A 8 -8.09 4.65 -5.11
N TYR A 9 -8.69 4.47 -6.30
CA TYR A 9 -8.17 3.55 -7.30
C TYR A 9 -6.79 3.96 -7.81
N LEU A 10 -6.60 5.23 -8.18
CA LEU A 10 -5.30 5.73 -8.67
C LEU A 10 -4.19 5.52 -7.65
N PHE A 11 -4.44 5.81 -6.37
CA PHE A 11 -3.44 5.61 -5.33
C PHE A 11 -3.22 4.13 -5.02
N SER A 12 -4.24 3.29 -5.13
CA SER A 12 -4.09 1.84 -5.00
C SER A 12 -3.12 1.25 -6.04
N LEU A 13 -2.96 1.88 -7.21
CA LEU A 13 -1.99 1.47 -8.24
C LEU A 13 -0.52 1.57 -7.76
N PHE A 14 -0.21 2.41 -6.76
CA PHE A 14 1.12 2.41 -6.15
C PHE A 14 1.45 1.05 -5.51
N GLY A 15 0.44 0.33 -5.02
CA GLY A 15 0.60 -1.05 -4.56
C GLY A 15 1.00 -2.01 -5.69
N LEU A 16 0.43 -1.87 -6.89
CA LEU A 16 0.84 -2.67 -8.05
C LEU A 16 2.29 -2.37 -8.46
N LEU A 17 2.67 -1.09 -8.45
CA LEU A 17 4.03 -0.66 -8.77
C LEU A 17 5.04 -1.22 -7.76
N MET A 18 4.74 -1.11 -6.47
CA MET A 18 5.58 -1.68 -5.40
C MET A 18 5.66 -3.20 -5.49
N GLY A 19 4.53 -3.87 -5.72
CA GLY A 19 4.48 -5.32 -5.88
C GLY A 19 5.37 -5.77 -7.03
N THR A 20 5.26 -5.10 -8.17
CA THR A 20 6.07 -5.40 -9.36
C THR A 20 7.55 -5.14 -9.12
N ALA A 21 7.91 -4.00 -8.52
CA ALA A 21 9.29 -3.68 -8.18
C ALA A 21 9.89 -4.71 -7.20
N SER A 22 9.07 -5.20 -6.26
CA SER A 22 9.50 -6.22 -5.29
C SER A 22 9.80 -7.56 -5.95
N LEU A 23 9.14 -7.92 -7.07
CA LEU A 23 9.42 -9.18 -7.78
C LEU A 23 10.88 -9.29 -8.25
N PHE A 24 11.50 -8.16 -8.57
CA PHE A 24 12.88 -8.10 -9.08
C PHE A 24 13.90 -7.75 -8.00
N GLY A 25 13.48 -7.72 -6.72
CA GLY A 25 14.37 -7.40 -5.60
C GLY A 25 14.78 -5.92 -5.51
N TYR A 26 14.18 -5.03 -6.31
CA TYR A 26 14.53 -3.60 -6.30
C TYR A 26 14.13 -2.89 -5.01
N THR A 27 13.21 -3.46 -4.24
CA THR A 27 12.69 -2.82 -3.03
C THR A 27 13.54 -3.09 -1.79
N GLN A 28 14.33 -4.16 -1.71
CA GLN A 28 14.93 -4.65 -0.45
C GLN A 28 15.45 -3.55 0.51
N ASN A 29 16.48 -2.79 0.12
CA ASN A 29 17.10 -1.78 1.01
C ASN A 29 16.35 -0.44 1.05
N TYR A 30 15.46 -0.20 0.09
CA TYR A 30 14.79 1.08 -0.11
C TYR A 30 13.28 1.02 0.14
N GLU A 31 12.75 -0.12 0.55
CA GLU A 31 11.32 -0.38 0.61
C GLU A 31 10.61 0.61 1.53
N LEU A 32 11.15 0.80 2.74
CA LEU A 32 10.63 1.78 3.69
C LEU A 32 10.68 3.21 3.12
N LEU A 33 11.76 3.57 2.43
CA LEU A 33 11.90 4.91 1.85
C LEU A 33 10.89 5.13 0.72
N LEU A 34 10.67 4.13 -0.14
CA LEU A 34 9.67 4.15 -1.20
C LEU A 34 8.25 4.28 -0.62
N TRP A 35 7.93 3.49 0.41
CA TRP A 35 6.65 3.60 1.11
C TRP A 35 6.48 4.95 1.80
N ILE A 36 7.51 5.54 2.40
CA ILE A 36 7.41 6.90 2.97
C ILE A 36 7.12 7.92 1.86
N ALA A 37 7.83 7.83 0.72
CA ALA A 37 7.62 8.72 -0.41
C ALA A 37 6.18 8.61 -0.97
N ILE A 38 5.68 7.38 -1.15
CA ILE A 38 4.30 7.11 -1.58
C ILE A 38 3.29 7.67 -0.57
N ALA A 39 3.55 7.50 0.73
CA ALA A 39 2.64 7.97 1.78
C ALA A 39 2.52 9.49 1.75
N LEU A 40 3.64 10.20 1.67
CA LEU A 40 3.69 11.65 1.62
C LEU A 40 3.05 12.19 0.33
N ALA A 41 3.38 11.60 -0.82
CA ALA A 41 2.80 12.00 -2.11
C ALA A 41 1.27 11.78 -2.12
N SER A 42 0.82 10.60 -1.69
CA SER A 42 -0.61 10.27 -1.60
C SER A 42 -1.32 11.21 -0.63
N ALA A 43 -0.73 11.49 0.53
CA ALA A 43 -1.32 12.38 1.52
C ALA A 43 -1.52 13.80 1.00
N LEU A 44 -0.51 14.36 0.33
CA LEU A 44 -0.58 15.69 -0.26
C LEU A 44 -1.61 15.76 -1.39
N LEU A 45 -1.69 14.73 -2.24
CA LEU A 45 -2.65 14.69 -3.34
C LEU A 45 -4.08 14.52 -2.83
N ILE A 46 -4.31 13.66 -1.83
CA ILE A 46 -5.63 13.51 -1.18
C ILE A 46 -6.05 14.85 -0.56
N ALA A 47 -5.18 15.48 0.21
CA ALA A 47 -5.46 16.76 0.87
C ALA A 47 -5.83 17.87 -0.11
N ARG A 48 -5.22 17.90 -1.30
CA ARG A 48 -5.48 18.91 -2.34
C ARG A 48 -6.73 18.66 -3.16
N THR A 49 -7.13 17.39 -3.32
CA THR A 49 -8.22 16.99 -4.23
C THR A 49 -9.50 16.62 -3.51
N THR A 50 -9.49 16.52 -2.18
CA THR A 50 -10.60 15.98 -1.39
C THR A 50 -10.98 16.93 -0.26
N THR A 51 -12.24 17.35 -0.22
CA THR A 51 -12.80 18.24 0.81
C THR A 51 -13.50 17.50 1.94
N HIS A 52 -13.94 16.26 1.70
CA HIS A 52 -14.75 15.49 2.65
C HIS A 52 -14.20 14.08 2.83
N LYS A 53 -14.33 13.51 4.04
CA LYS A 53 -13.88 12.15 4.37
C LYS A 53 -12.41 11.90 4.00
N ILE A 54 -11.54 12.91 4.20
CA ILE A 54 -10.11 12.89 3.83
C ILE A 54 -9.39 11.68 4.44
N PHE A 55 -9.60 11.45 5.74
CA PHE A 55 -9.03 10.29 6.43
C PHE A 55 -9.43 8.95 5.78
N LEU A 56 -10.73 8.79 5.47
CA LEU A 56 -11.25 7.57 4.87
C LEU A 56 -10.68 7.30 3.47
N HIS A 57 -10.38 8.34 2.68
CA HIS A 57 -9.71 8.17 1.39
C HIS A 57 -8.30 7.58 1.58
N GLY A 58 -7.56 8.05 2.58
CA GLY A 58 -6.25 7.49 2.91
C GLY A 58 -6.33 6.02 3.34
N VAL A 59 -7.27 5.69 4.23
CA VAL A 59 -7.48 4.31 4.70
C VAL A 59 -7.81 3.38 3.54
N LEU A 60 -8.81 3.73 2.72
CA LEU A 60 -9.24 2.89 1.60
C LEU A 60 -8.15 2.77 0.52
N ALA A 61 -7.42 3.85 0.25
CA ALA A 61 -6.28 3.80 -0.66
C ALA A 61 -5.18 2.87 -0.14
N GLY A 62 -4.84 2.93 1.15
CA GLY A 62 -3.85 2.05 1.75
C GLY A 62 -4.27 0.57 1.73
N VAL A 63 -5.54 0.25 2.04
CA VAL A 63 -6.08 -1.12 1.90
C VAL A 63 -5.97 -1.59 0.45
N GLY A 64 -6.35 -0.74 -0.52
CA GLY A 64 -6.23 -1.05 -1.94
C GLY A 64 -4.77 -1.25 -2.39
N MET A 65 -3.83 -0.44 -1.87
CA MET A 65 -2.40 -0.63 -2.12
C MET A 65 -1.90 -1.96 -1.56
N GLY A 66 -2.25 -2.29 -0.30
CA GLY A 66 -1.85 -3.54 0.33
C GLY A 66 -2.34 -4.76 -0.43
N LEU A 67 -3.62 -4.78 -0.79
CA LEU A 67 -4.22 -5.83 -1.62
C LEU A 67 -3.54 -5.92 -2.99
N SER A 68 -3.35 -4.80 -3.67
CA SER A 68 -2.72 -4.76 -5.00
C SER A 68 -1.29 -5.29 -4.97
N ASN A 69 -0.51 -4.89 -3.96
CA ASN A 69 0.85 -5.37 -3.74
C ASN A 69 0.87 -6.89 -3.52
N ALA A 70 0.01 -7.38 -2.62
CA ALA A 70 -0.09 -8.82 -2.33
C ALA A 70 -0.56 -9.62 -3.55
N MET A 71 -1.51 -9.11 -4.35
CA MET A 71 -1.94 -9.79 -5.59
C MET A 71 -0.78 -10.02 -6.56
N VAL A 72 0.08 -9.03 -6.75
CA VAL A 72 1.27 -9.18 -7.62
C VAL A 72 2.24 -10.20 -7.04
N GLN A 73 2.55 -10.10 -5.74
CA GLN A 73 3.46 -11.05 -5.07
C GLN A 73 2.93 -12.48 -5.10
N ILE A 74 1.61 -12.69 -4.94
CA ILE A 74 0.98 -14.00 -4.98
C ILE A 74 0.99 -14.57 -6.41
N ALA A 75 0.61 -13.76 -7.40
CA ALA A 75 0.58 -14.19 -8.80
C ALA A 75 1.95 -14.61 -9.32
N PHE A 76 3.02 -13.97 -8.83
CA PHE A 76 4.40 -14.23 -9.24
C PHE A 76 5.26 -14.73 -8.08
N PHE A 77 4.68 -15.53 -7.17
CA PHE A 77 5.31 -15.91 -5.90
C PHE A 77 6.67 -16.58 -6.08
N SER A 78 6.80 -17.49 -7.04
CA SER A 78 8.08 -18.15 -7.33
C SER A 78 9.17 -17.16 -7.74
N LEU A 79 8.84 -16.11 -8.50
CA LEU A 79 9.79 -15.07 -8.91
C LEU A 79 10.11 -14.14 -7.72
N TYR A 80 9.09 -13.82 -6.93
CA TYR A 80 9.21 -13.00 -5.72
C TYR A 80 10.18 -13.62 -4.71
N VAL A 81 10.02 -14.91 -4.38
CA VAL A 81 10.89 -15.60 -3.41
C VAL A 81 12.33 -15.74 -3.93
N GLN A 82 12.53 -15.95 -5.24
CA GLN A 82 13.87 -16.03 -5.84
C GLN A 82 14.70 -14.76 -5.65
N HIS A 83 14.06 -13.58 -5.61
CA HIS A 83 14.74 -12.29 -5.50
C HIS A 83 14.60 -11.66 -4.11
N ASN A 84 13.95 -12.31 -3.15
CA ASN A 84 13.73 -11.77 -1.81
C ASN A 84 13.98 -12.85 -0.76
N SER A 85 15.17 -12.83 -0.16
CA SER A 85 15.56 -13.79 0.89
C SER A 85 14.60 -13.78 2.09
N HIS A 86 14.09 -12.61 2.47
CA HIS A 86 13.12 -12.49 3.55
C HIS A 86 11.75 -13.12 3.22
N ALA A 87 11.42 -13.24 1.93
CA ALA A 87 10.22 -13.95 1.50
C ALA A 87 10.39 -15.47 1.54
N ALA A 88 11.63 -15.98 1.48
CA ALA A 88 11.89 -17.38 1.74
C ALA A 88 11.69 -17.73 3.23
N GLU A 89 11.96 -16.79 4.14
CA GLU A 89 11.71 -16.99 5.57
C GLU A 89 10.21 -17.20 5.88
N LEU A 90 9.30 -16.61 5.09
CA LEU A 90 7.85 -16.83 5.20
C LEU A 90 7.46 -18.30 5.01
N GLU A 91 8.23 -19.10 4.26
CA GLU A 91 7.99 -20.53 4.12
C GLU A 91 8.19 -21.28 5.45
N HIS A 92 9.08 -20.80 6.32
CA HIS A 92 9.33 -21.40 7.63
C HIS A 92 8.27 -21.04 8.69
N PHE A 93 7.62 -19.89 8.56
CA PHE A 93 6.59 -19.42 9.51
C PHE A 93 5.20 -20.00 9.25
N THR A 94 4.96 -20.57 8.07
CA THR A 94 3.62 -20.90 7.60
C THR A 94 3.32 -22.41 7.63
N ASN A 95 3.74 -23.12 8.70
CA ASN A 95 3.52 -24.57 8.84
C ASN A 95 2.04 -25.03 8.73
N ALA A 96 1.07 -24.12 8.92
CA ALA A 96 -0.36 -24.42 8.85
C ALA A 96 -1.06 -23.91 7.56
N PHE A 97 -0.45 -23.00 6.80
CA PHE A 97 -1.08 -22.32 5.66
C PHE A 97 -0.07 -22.05 4.55
N SER A 98 -0.49 -21.81 3.31
CA SER A 98 0.50 -21.42 2.30
C SER A 98 0.99 -19.97 2.53
N PRO A 99 2.25 -19.63 2.23
CA PRO A 99 2.76 -18.26 2.30
C PRO A 99 1.88 -17.24 1.56
N GLN A 100 1.30 -17.64 0.42
CA GLN A 100 0.39 -16.80 -0.37
C GLN A 100 -0.90 -16.47 0.39
N TRP A 101 -1.45 -17.44 1.15
CA TRP A 101 -2.61 -17.19 2.01
C TRP A 101 -2.28 -16.19 3.11
N PHE A 102 -1.11 -16.32 3.73
CA PHE A 102 -0.65 -15.36 4.72
C PHE A 102 -0.51 -13.95 4.12
N LEU A 103 0.13 -13.80 2.96
CA LEU A 103 0.25 -12.51 2.26
C LEU A 103 -1.13 -11.92 1.94
N PHE A 104 -2.05 -12.74 1.44
CA PHE A 104 -3.40 -12.27 1.10
C PHE A 104 -4.16 -11.75 2.32
N VAL A 105 -4.20 -12.54 3.40
CA VAL A 105 -4.98 -12.23 4.60
C VAL A 105 -4.36 -11.10 5.41
N SER A 106 -3.03 -11.00 5.47
CA SER A 106 -2.35 -9.91 6.19
C SER A 106 -2.44 -8.57 5.47
N SER A 107 -2.55 -8.58 4.14
CA SER A 107 -2.49 -7.37 3.31
C SER A 107 -3.54 -6.29 3.61
N PRO A 108 -4.82 -6.58 3.94
CA PRO A 108 -5.79 -5.55 4.30
C PRO A 108 -5.46 -4.90 5.66
N PHE A 109 -4.84 -5.64 6.57
CA PHE A 109 -4.45 -5.12 7.89
C PHE A 109 -3.23 -4.20 7.75
N VAL A 110 -2.18 -4.67 7.06
CA VAL A 110 -0.98 -3.85 6.78
C VAL A 110 -1.38 -2.61 5.97
N GLY A 111 -2.16 -2.80 4.91
CA GLY A 111 -2.70 -1.71 4.09
C GLY A 111 -3.61 -0.78 4.89
N GLY A 112 -4.39 -1.28 5.84
CA GLY A 112 -5.24 -0.48 6.72
C GLY A 112 -4.43 0.39 7.70
N ILE A 113 -3.37 -0.15 8.30
CA ILE A 113 -2.45 0.61 9.17
C ILE A 113 -1.74 1.69 8.36
N TYR A 114 -1.17 1.31 7.22
CA TYR A 114 -0.46 2.23 6.33
C TYR A 114 -1.42 3.30 5.75
N GLY A 115 -2.63 2.91 5.38
CA GLY A 115 -3.68 3.82 4.93
C GLY A 115 -4.16 4.77 6.03
N SER A 116 -4.20 4.31 7.28
CA SER A 116 -4.52 5.17 8.43
C SER A 116 -3.45 6.25 8.64
N LEU A 117 -2.17 5.91 8.46
CA LEU A 117 -1.07 6.87 8.45
C LEU A 117 -1.25 7.89 7.32
N ILE A 118 -1.50 7.43 6.08
CA ILE A 118 -1.78 8.32 4.94
C ILE A 118 -2.98 9.23 5.24
N GLY A 119 -4.06 8.68 5.79
CA GLY A 119 -5.28 9.42 6.13
C GLY A 119 -5.00 10.51 7.17
N ALA A 120 -4.25 10.20 8.22
CA ALA A 120 -3.85 11.16 9.24
C ALA A 120 -2.98 12.29 8.65
N LEU A 121 -1.97 11.92 7.84
CA LEU A 121 -1.12 12.89 7.14
C LEU A 121 -1.93 13.76 6.17
N SER A 122 -2.92 13.19 5.48
CA SER A 122 -3.80 13.91 4.56
C SER A 122 -4.64 14.96 5.30
N VAL A 123 -5.20 14.60 6.47
CA VAL A 123 -5.96 15.53 7.33
C VAL A 123 -5.06 16.63 7.88
N ALA A 124 -3.82 16.30 8.25
CA ALA A 124 -2.86 17.31 8.68
C ALA A 124 -2.51 18.26 7.52
N ALA A 125 -2.20 17.72 6.34
CA ALA A 125 -1.85 18.49 5.15
C ALA A 125 -2.99 19.39 4.65
N SER A 126 -4.26 18.96 4.79
CA SER A 126 -5.43 19.77 4.40
C SER A 126 -5.65 21.00 5.28
N LYS A 127 -5.01 21.08 6.46
CA LYS A 127 -5.04 22.30 7.28
C LYS A 127 -4.16 23.42 6.70
N PHE A 128 -3.16 23.07 5.91
CA PHE A 128 -2.22 24.02 5.30
C PHE A 128 -2.56 24.37 3.85
N HIS A 129 -3.47 23.61 3.22
CA HIS A 129 -3.89 23.83 1.85
C HIS A 129 -5.42 23.83 1.78
N HIS A 130 -6.01 24.91 1.27
CA HIS A 130 -7.40 24.85 0.85
C HIS A 130 -7.50 24.03 -0.45
N PRO A 131 -8.32 22.97 -0.47
CA PRO A 131 -8.53 22.17 -1.68
C PRO A 131 -9.08 23.07 -2.80
N LYS A 132 -8.54 22.90 -4.01
CA LYS A 132 -9.01 23.62 -5.20
C LYS A 132 -10.31 23.02 -5.73
#